data_AF-A0A538HL09-F1
#
_entry.id   AF-A0A538HL09-F1
#
_cell.length_a   1.000
_cell.length_b   1.000
_cell.length_c   1.000
_cell.angle_alpha   90.00
_cell.angle_beta   90.00
_cell.angle_gamma   90.00
#
_symmetry.space_group_name_H-M   'P 1'
#
loop_
_entity.id
_entity.type
_entity.pdbx_description
1 polymer ?
#
loop_
_entity_poly.entity_id
_entity_poly.type
_entity_poly.pdbx_seq_one_letter_code
_entity_poly.pdbx_strand_id
1 'polypeptide(L)'
;MRGCARGGDPPGDRGRDLWPAGNDAAATGTPLRTAARRAAVLIGTAARSELLNSDPRYDATLAREFNSLTPESDLKWDRIHPAPDVYNFTPTDRLVAFSRGRWSSR
;
A
#
# COMPACT_ATOMS: atom_id res chain seq x y z
N MET A 1 -33.50 -49.34 -21.08
CA MET A 1 -32.83 -49.32 -19.76
C MET A 1 -31.89 -48.12 -19.71
N ARG A 2 -32.06 -47.25 -18.70
CA ARG A 2 -31.16 -46.16 -18.22
C ARG A 2 -30.89 -45.02 -19.25
N GLY A 3 -31.12 -43.73 -19.03
CA GLY A 3 -31.30 -42.93 -17.82
C GLY A 3 -30.03 -42.16 -17.48
N CYS A 4 -29.90 -40.91 -17.93
CA CYS A 4 -29.06 -39.87 -17.30
C CYS A 4 -29.71 -38.49 -17.53
N ALA A 5 -30.13 -37.88 -16.45
CA ALA A 5 -30.70 -36.54 -16.38
C ALA A 5 -29.59 -35.49 -16.17
N ARG A 6 -29.94 -34.27 -16.61
CA ARG A 6 -29.34 -32.93 -16.44
C ARG A 6 -28.29 -32.73 -15.32
N GLY A 7 -27.25 -31.96 -15.65
CA GLY A 7 -26.51 -31.11 -14.72
C GLY A 7 -26.04 -29.86 -15.47
N GLY A 8 -26.60 -28.70 -15.13
CA GLY A 8 -26.20 -27.42 -15.71
C GLY A 8 -24.88 -26.94 -15.13
N ASP A 9 -24.08 -26.27 -15.95
CA ASP A 9 -22.86 -25.59 -15.52
C ASP A 9 -23.19 -24.52 -14.45
N PRO A 10 -22.51 -24.50 -13.30
CA PRO A 10 -22.58 -23.37 -12.39
C PRO A 10 -21.88 -22.14 -13.03
N PRO A 11 -22.38 -20.91 -12.80
CA PRO A 11 -21.77 -19.72 -13.35
C PRO A 11 -20.38 -19.49 -12.72
N GLY A 12 -19.41 -19.28 -13.60
CA GLY A 12 -17.98 -19.28 -13.31
C GLY A 12 -17.53 -18.37 -12.17
N ASP A 13 -16.91 -18.98 -11.18
CA ASP A 13 -15.92 -18.38 -10.31
C ASP A 13 -14.60 -18.20 -11.09
N ARG A 14 -14.54 -17.17 -11.95
CA ARG A 14 -13.31 -16.83 -12.68
C ARG A 14 -12.67 -15.56 -12.11
N GLY A 15 -12.41 -15.53 -10.80
CA GLY A 15 -11.73 -14.37 -10.23
C GLY A 15 -11.17 -14.49 -8.81
N ARG A 16 -11.45 -15.56 -8.06
CA ARG A 16 -11.04 -15.65 -6.64
C ARG A 16 -9.68 -16.31 -6.44
N ASP A 17 -9.13 -16.94 -7.47
CA ASP A 17 -7.99 -17.87 -7.32
C ASP A 17 -6.65 -17.31 -7.84
N LEU A 18 -6.63 -16.05 -8.31
CA LEU A 18 -5.42 -15.40 -8.84
C LEU A 18 -4.73 -14.47 -7.84
N TRP A 19 -5.26 -14.34 -6.63
CA TRP A 19 -4.63 -13.58 -5.56
C TRP A 19 -4.67 -14.42 -4.28
N PRO A 20 -3.53 -14.82 -3.71
CA PRO A 20 -3.56 -15.47 -2.41
C PRO A 20 -4.24 -14.51 -1.43
N ALA A 21 -5.27 -15.00 -0.73
CA ALA A 21 -5.90 -14.26 0.35
C ALA A 21 -4.80 -13.71 1.25
N GLY A 22 -4.77 -12.39 1.41
CA GLY A 22 -3.73 -11.70 2.16
C GLY A 22 -3.59 -12.34 3.53
N ASN A 23 -2.37 -12.75 3.86
CA ASN A 23 -2.08 -13.38 5.13
C ASN A 23 -2.24 -12.31 6.24
N ASP A 24 -3.40 -12.28 6.91
CA ASP A 24 -3.78 -11.27 7.92
C ASP A 24 -3.05 -11.41 9.27
N ALA A 25 -2.05 -12.28 9.36
CA ALA A 25 -1.14 -12.32 10.49
C ALA A 25 0.03 -11.37 10.23
N ALA A 26 0.23 -10.37 11.10
CA ALA A 26 1.41 -9.52 11.13
C ALA A 26 2.66 -10.36 10.82
N ALA A 27 3.21 -10.18 9.62
CA ALA A 27 4.10 -11.19 9.04
C ALA A 27 5.29 -11.45 9.97
N THR A 28 5.42 -12.70 10.41
CA THR A 28 6.52 -13.22 11.24
C THR A 28 7.85 -13.29 10.49
N GLY A 29 7.92 -12.76 9.27
CA GLY A 29 9.10 -12.70 8.41
C GLY A 29 9.94 -11.43 8.61
N THR A 30 11.17 -11.49 8.10
CA THR A 30 12.06 -10.33 8.02
C THR A 30 11.39 -9.22 7.20
N PRO A 31 11.26 -7.99 7.72
CA PRO A 31 10.66 -6.90 6.96
C PRO A 31 11.45 -6.57 5.69
N LEU A 32 10.76 -6.12 4.64
CA LEU A 32 11.35 -5.80 3.34
C LEU A 32 12.49 -4.78 3.48
N ARG A 33 12.29 -3.71 4.25
CA ARG A 33 13.31 -2.70 4.54
C ARG A 33 14.56 -3.26 5.22
N THR A 34 14.41 -4.33 6.01
CA THR A 34 15.56 -4.99 6.66
C THR A 34 16.39 -5.76 5.63
N ALA A 35 15.73 -6.48 4.71
CA ALA A 35 16.41 -7.14 3.60
C ALA A 35 17.07 -6.11 2.65
N ALA A 36 16.37 -5.03 2.32
CA ALA A 36 16.87 -3.96 1.46
C ALA A 36 18.11 -3.25 2.06
N ARG A 37 18.12 -3.00 3.38
CA ARG A 37 19.29 -2.46 4.09
C ARG A 37 20.51 -3.37 3.95
N ARG A 38 20.35 -4.69 4.08
CA ARG A 38 21.46 -5.65 3.90
C ARG A 38 22.02 -5.63 2.47
N ALA A 39 21.16 -5.37 1.49
CA ALA A 39 21.52 -5.22 0.09
C ALA A 39 21.97 -3.79 -0.28
N ALA A 40 22.08 -2.87 0.69
CA ALA A 40 22.42 -1.46 0.48
C ALA A 40 21.53 -0.73 -0.55
N VAL A 41 20.25 -1.09 -0.61
CA VAL A 41 19.24 -0.44 -1.47
C VAL A 41 18.06 0.07 -0.66
N LEU A 42 17.31 1.01 -1.25
CA LEU A 42 16.01 1.45 -0.72
C LEU A 42 14.90 0.60 -1.31
N ILE A 43 13.88 0.34 -0.49
CA ILE A 43 12.62 -0.25 -0.91
C ILE A 43 11.49 0.67 -0.50
N GLY A 44 10.67 1.06 -1.47
CA GLY A 44 9.62 2.02 -1.26
C GLY A 44 8.30 1.65 -1.89
N THR A 45 7.32 2.50 -1.61
CA THR A 45 5.95 2.34 -2.10
C THR A 45 5.30 3.70 -2.36
N ALA A 46 4.25 3.69 -3.17
CA ALA A 46 3.35 4.82 -3.32
C ALA A 46 2.47 4.92 -2.06
N ALA A 47 2.35 6.12 -1.49
CA ALA A 47 1.65 6.35 -0.23
C ALA A 47 0.57 7.42 -0.35
N ARG A 48 -0.56 7.18 0.33
CA ARG A 48 -1.69 8.10 0.44
C ARG A 48 -1.71 8.73 1.81
N SER A 49 -1.54 10.05 1.89
CA SER A 49 -1.55 10.76 3.17
C SER A 49 -2.87 10.64 3.93
N GLU A 50 -4.00 10.50 3.22
CA GLU A 50 -5.32 10.42 3.84
C GLU A 50 -5.49 9.14 4.68
N LEU A 51 -4.78 8.07 4.34
CA LEU A 51 -4.91 6.77 5.01
C LEU A 51 -4.07 6.65 6.28
N LEU A 52 -3.06 7.52 6.48
CA LEU A 52 -2.13 7.42 7.62
C LEU A 52 -2.83 7.47 8.98
N ASN A 53 -3.92 8.24 9.09
CA ASN A 53 -4.66 8.40 10.34
C ASN A 53 -5.99 7.63 10.37
N SER A 54 -6.48 7.18 9.21
CA SER A 54 -7.78 6.49 9.12
C SER A 54 -7.65 4.96 9.09
N ASP A 55 -6.48 4.43 8.70
CA ASP A 55 -6.23 2.99 8.65
C ASP A 55 -4.94 2.63 9.42
N PRO A 56 -5.08 2.12 10.67
CA PRO A 56 -3.92 1.70 11.47
C PRO A 56 -3.11 0.57 10.83
N ARG A 57 -3.74 -0.30 10.02
CA ARG A 57 -3.03 -1.40 9.35
C ARG A 57 -2.16 -0.85 8.23
N TYR A 58 -2.66 0.15 7.50
CA TYR A 58 -1.90 0.85 6.47
C TYR A 58 -0.65 1.53 7.04
N ASP A 59 -0.82 2.36 8.08
CA ASP A 59 0.28 3.01 8.80
C ASP A 59 1.32 2.00 9.31
N ALA A 60 0.86 0.95 10.00
CA ALA A 60 1.73 -0.08 10.56
C ALA A 60 2.51 -0.82 9.47
N THR A 61 1.87 -1.13 8.34
CA THR A 61 2.49 -1.82 7.20
C THR A 61 3.56 -0.94 6.55
N LEU A 62 3.24 0.33 6.28
CA LEU A 62 4.20 1.29 5.72
C LEU A 62 5.43 1.41 6.61
N ALA A 63 5.21 1.60 7.92
CA ALA A 63 6.27 1.78 8.89
C ALA A 63 7.13 0.52 9.03
N ARG A 64 6.53 -0.68 8.99
CA ARG A 64 7.24 -1.96 9.16
C ARG A 64 8.04 -2.33 7.92
N GLU A 65 7.49 -2.17 6.73
CA GLU A 65 8.03 -2.79 5.52
C GLU A 65 8.93 -1.89 4.69
N PHE A 66 8.72 -0.57 4.67
CA PHE A 66 9.41 0.32 3.71
C PHE A 66 10.39 1.29 4.39
N ASN A 67 11.30 1.83 3.58
CA ASN A 67 12.24 2.89 4.00
C ASN A 67 12.33 4.05 2.98
N SER A 68 11.43 4.08 2.00
CA SER A 68 11.25 5.16 1.04
C SER A 68 9.76 5.29 0.69
N LEU A 69 9.22 6.50 0.60
CA LEU A 69 7.84 6.74 0.15
C LEU A 69 7.84 7.68 -1.04
N THR A 70 6.91 7.44 -1.95
CA THR A 70 6.51 8.41 -2.98
C THR A 70 5.05 8.78 -2.74
N PRO A 71 4.66 10.06 -2.71
CA PRO A 71 3.25 10.41 -2.65
C PRO A 71 2.51 9.89 -3.88
N GLU A 72 1.45 9.10 -3.69
CA GLU A 72 0.73 8.44 -4.80
C GLU A 72 0.07 9.47 -5.73
N SER A 73 -0.51 10.50 -5.13
CA SER A 73 -1.24 11.53 -5.85
C SER A 73 -1.02 12.94 -5.33
N ASP A 74 -0.51 13.08 -4.10
CA ASP A 74 -0.50 14.36 -3.38
C ASP A 74 0.43 15.41 -4.00
N LEU A 75 1.31 14.99 -4.92
CA LEU A 75 2.17 15.86 -5.73
C LEU A 75 1.70 16.03 -7.18
N LYS A 76 0.54 15.45 -7.56
CA LYS A 76 -0.05 15.71 -8.87
C LYS A 76 -0.56 17.14 -8.94
N TRP A 77 -0.50 17.72 -10.14
CA TRP A 77 -0.74 19.14 -10.37
C TRP A 77 -2.10 19.62 -9.84
N ASP A 78 -3.15 18.85 -10.09
CA ASP A 78 -4.51 19.10 -9.60
C ASP A 78 -4.61 19.13 -8.06
N ARG A 79 -3.72 18.41 -7.37
CA ARG A 79 -3.70 18.36 -5.90
C ARG A 79 -2.85 19.47 -5.30
N ILE A 80 -1.67 19.74 -5.86
CA ILE A 80 -0.78 20.78 -5.33
C ILE A 80 -1.14 22.18 -5.81
N HIS A 81 -1.82 22.33 -6.95
CA HIS A 81 -2.17 23.60 -7.58
C HIS A 81 -3.61 23.59 -8.11
N PRO A 82 -4.62 23.61 -7.21
CA PRO A 82 -6.02 23.47 -7.59
C PRO A 82 -6.64 24.73 -8.23
N ALA A 83 -6.04 25.90 -8.03
CA ALA A 83 -6.50 27.17 -8.58
C ALA A 83 -5.29 28.12 -8.81
N PRO A 84 -5.41 29.12 -9.70
CA PRO A 84 -4.36 30.12 -9.91
C PRO A 84 -3.88 30.73 -8.59
N ASP A 85 -2.56 30.84 -8.44
CA ASP A 85 -1.88 31.34 -7.24
C ASP A 85 -2.16 30.58 -5.92
N VAL A 86 -2.85 29.43 -5.97
CA VAL A 86 -3.12 28.59 -4.80
C VAL A 86 -2.25 27.34 -4.85
N TYR A 87 -1.48 27.11 -3.78
CA TYR A 87 -0.69 25.90 -3.60
C TYR A 87 -1.01 25.19 -2.29
N ASN A 88 -1.06 23.85 -2.31
CA ASN A 88 -1.31 23.04 -1.12
C ASN A 88 -0.37 21.84 -1.03
N PHE A 89 0.69 21.97 -0.21
CA PHE A 89 1.64 20.90 0.07
C PHE A 89 1.32 20.11 1.35
N THR A 90 0.29 20.53 2.10
CA THR A 90 -0.09 19.94 3.39
C THR A 90 -0.23 18.42 3.37
N PRO A 91 -0.85 17.77 2.35
CA PRO A 91 -0.95 16.31 2.32
C PRO A 91 0.43 15.64 2.22
N THR A 92 1.33 16.19 1.40
CA THR A 92 2.71 15.68 1.27
C THR A 92 3.52 15.91 2.54
N ASP A 93 3.34 17.02 3.23
CA ASP A 93 4.02 17.30 4.51
C ASP A 93 3.70 16.24 5.57
N ARG A 94 2.49 15.67 5.55
CA ARG A 94 2.12 14.55 6.44
C ARG A 94 2.96 13.30 6.14
N LEU A 95 3.19 12.99 4.87
CA LEU A 95 4.05 11.86 4.48
C LEU A 95 5.50 12.09 4.91
N VAL A 96 6.02 13.32 4.75
CA VAL A 96 7.37 13.69 5.20
C VAL A 96 7.49 13.55 6.72
N ALA A 97 6.51 14.04 7.47
CA ALA A 97 6.48 13.93 8.92
C ALA A 97 6.42 12.46 9.37
N PHE A 98 5.58 11.64 8.74
CA PHE A 98 5.51 10.21 8.99
C PHE A 98 6.87 9.53 8.76
N SER A 99 7.51 9.76 7.61
CA SER A 99 8.82 9.16 7.30
C SER A 99 9.90 9.59 8.29
N ARG A 100 9.98 10.88 8.63
CA ARG A 100 10.96 11.39 9.62
C ARG A 100 10.75 10.78 11.00
N GLY A 101 9.50 10.68 11.45
CA GLY A 101 9.18 10.09 12.76
C GLY A 101 9.49 8.60 12.88
N ARG A 102 9.49 7.86 11.77
CA ARG A 102 9.67 6.40 11.77
C ARG A 102 11.07 5.94 11.36
N TRP A 103 11.77 6.72 10.54
CA TRP A 103 12.99 6.29 9.86
C TRP A 103 14.22 7.16 10.15
N SER A 104 14.09 8.09 11.10
CA SER A 104 15.21 8.87 11.62
C SER A 104 16.08 8.06 12.60
N SER A 105 16.81 7.08 12.07
CA SER A 105 18.14 6.73 12.57
C SER A 105 18.95 6.08 11.45
N ARG A 106 20.13 6.65 11.22
CA ARG A 106 21.22 5.96 10.51
C ARG A 106 21.88 4.99 11.47
#